data_AF-A0A2V8B8G3-F1
#
_entry.id   AF-A0A2V8B8G3-F1
#
_cell.length_a   1.000
_cell.length_b   1.000
_cell.length_c   1.000
_cell.angle_alpha   90.00
_cell.angle_beta   90.00
_cell.angle_gamma   90.00
#
_symmetry.space_group_name_H-M   'P 1'
#
loop_
_entity.id
_entity.type
_entity.pdbx_description
1 polymer ?
#
loop_
_entity_poly.entity_id
_entity_poly.type
_entity_poly.pdbx_seq_one_letter_code
_entity_poly.pdbx_strand_id
1 'polypeptide(L)'
;MLNVINATDFVVITNPGYPDPTGGRPAAQGPPNTERFDPNMQTPYASQATAGVKRDLGRGLAVSADYLYVRGFDQLRRRDLNAPRDGTRVRPDPTIGRVLLHESTGERNYHALILNAERRFANRWRFTTAYTLSRSRSNSEARNTTTLPTNQYDLNADWGPADNDARHNFVATGQVTLPFEVHLAGILQLRSAFPFNVVSGLDTNNDSRSGDRPDANANGPFPTNGVLTYGRFSIPVNRPGTLTRNAFAGPDFRSADLRLSKAIPLGRRRIELLAEGFNITNRVNFNGYQGSIQSRLFGMPQSAGAGRQVQLGARVDF
;
A
#
# COMPACT_ATOMS: atom_id res chain seq x y z
N MET A 1 18.48 8.44 18.01
CA MET A 1 18.28 9.68 17.23
C MET A 1 17.21 9.43 16.18
N LEU A 2 16.02 9.99 16.34
CA LEU A 2 15.31 10.63 15.23
C LEU A 2 14.27 11.58 15.85
N ASN A 3 14.49 12.86 15.62
CA ASN A 3 13.59 13.95 15.94
C ASN A 3 12.33 13.85 15.07
N VAL A 4 11.16 14.07 15.69
CA VAL A 4 10.01 14.62 14.99
C VAL A 4 9.50 15.80 15.83
N ILE A 5 9.52 16.98 15.21
CA ILE A 5 9.08 18.25 15.77
C ILE A 5 7.67 18.57 15.22
N ASN A 6 6.74 18.75 16.16
CA ASN A 6 5.53 19.59 16.24
C ASN A 6 4.53 19.76 15.08
N ALA A 7 3.26 19.46 15.39
CA ALA A 7 2.18 20.46 15.53
C ALA A 7 0.99 19.92 16.38
N THR A 8 0.80 20.52 17.58
CA THR A 8 -0.43 20.83 18.38
C THR A 8 -1.73 20.04 18.13
N ASP A 9 -2.51 19.52 19.10
CA ASP A 9 -2.53 19.57 20.57
C ASP A 9 -3.20 18.28 21.09
N PHE A 10 -2.58 17.58 22.03
CA PHE A 10 -3.26 16.99 23.19
C PHE A 10 -2.22 16.73 24.29
N VAL A 11 -2.49 17.20 25.50
CA VAL A 11 -1.82 16.71 26.71
C VAL A 11 -2.89 16.13 27.62
N VAL A 12 -2.94 14.80 27.71
CA VAL A 12 -3.61 14.09 28.80
C VAL A 12 -2.56 13.89 29.88
N ILE A 13 -2.75 14.50 31.05
CA ILE A 13 -1.88 14.30 32.20
C ILE A 13 -2.64 13.48 33.24
N THR A 14 -2.32 12.19 33.34
CA THR A 14 -2.71 11.37 34.49
C THR A 14 -1.50 11.21 35.40
N ASN A 15 -1.55 11.88 36.56
CA ASN A 15 -0.55 11.89 37.65
C ASN A 15 0.76 12.67 37.38
N PRO A 16 0.74 14.02 37.23
CA PRO A 16 1.97 14.79 37.02
C PRO A 16 2.85 14.79 38.27
N GLY A 17 4.13 14.49 38.08
CA GLY A 17 5.19 14.79 39.05
C GLY A 17 5.68 16.24 38.92
N TYR A 18 6.36 16.72 39.96
CA TYR A 18 6.86 18.09 40.05
C TYR A 18 8.02 18.38 39.05
N PRO A 19 8.07 19.59 38.43
CA PRO A 19 7.13 20.70 38.58
C PRO A 19 5.87 20.56 37.70
N ASP A 20 4.72 20.96 38.26
CA ASP A 20 3.42 20.93 37.58
C ASP A 20 3.40 21.90 36.38
N PRO A 21 3.26 21.39 35.13
CA PRO A 21 3.25 22.22 33.93
C PRO A 21 2.01 23.10 33.81
N THR A 22 0.99 22.90 34.64
CA THR A 22 -0.26 23.70 34.65
C THR A 22 -0.27 24.79 35.73
N GLY A 23 0.73 24.83 36.62
CA GLY A 23 0.79 25.80 37.72
C GLY A 23 -0.45 25.79 38.62
N GLY A 24 -1.05 24.61 38.85
CA GLY A 24 -2.26 24.42 39.64
C GLY A 24 -3.57 24.74 38.91
N ARG A 25 -3.54 25.05 37.60
CA ARG A 25 -4.76 25.29 36.81
C ARG A 25 -5.30 23.96 36.29
N PRO A 26 -6.60 23.65 36.47
CA PRO A 26 -7.20 22.50 35.82
C PRO A 26 -6.94 22.60 34.31
N ALA A 27 -6.36 21.56 33.70
CA ALA A 27 -6.32 21.46 32.25
C ALA A 27 -7.76 21.58 31.74
N ALA A 28 -8.02 22.48 30.80
CA ALA A 28 -9.32 22.58 30.16
C ALA A 28 -9.60 21.26 29.43
N GLN A 29 -10.35 20.36 30.06
CA GLN A 29 -10.78 19.13 29.42
C GLN A 29 -11.84 19.49 28.39
N GLY A 30 -11.49 19.36 27.11
CA GLY A 30 -12.48 19.41 26.04
C GLY A 30 -13.50 18.27 26.19
N PRO A 31 -14.65 18.38 25.50
CA PRO A 31 -15.65 17.33 25.45
C PRO A 31 -15.04 15.93 25.22
N PRO A 32 -15.40 14.91 26.02
CA PRO A 32 -14.80 13.59 25.90
C PRO A 32 -15.19 12.89 24.59
N ASN A 33 -14.30 12.03 24.07
CA ASN A 33 -14.65 11.11 22.99
C ASN A 33 -15.32 9.86 23.57
N THR A 34 -16.28 9.29 22.84
CA THR A 34 -16.92 8.01 23.17
C THR A 34 -16.65 7.01 22.06
N GLU A 35 -16.29 5.78 22.43
CA GLU A 35 -16.20 4.63 21.51
C GLU A 35 -17.46 3.78 21.65
N ARG A 36 -18.01 3.31 20.51
CA ARG A 36 -19.22 2.49 20.45
C ARG A 36 -19.04 1.39 19.42
N PHE A 37 -19.79 0.30 19.58
CA PHE A 37 -19.90 -0.76 18.60
C PHE A 37 -21.32 -0.79 18.06
N ASP A 38 -21.47 -0.92 16.74
CA ASP A 38 -22.77 -1.14 16.14
C ASP A 38 -23.31 -2.50 16.63
N PRO A 39 -24.50 -2.56 17.26
CA PRO A 39 -25.06 -3.83 17.72
C PRO A 39 -25.34 -4.82 16.58
N ASN A 40 -25.42 -4.36 15.33
CA ASN A 40 -25.67 -5.21 14.15
C ASN A 40 -24.40 -5.57 13.37
N MET A 41 -23.21 -5.41 13.98
CA MET A 41 -21.96 -5.79 13.33
C MET A 41 -21.97 -7.26 12.89
N GLN A 42 -21.53 -7.48 11.65
CA GLN A 42 -21.37 -8.79 11.05
C GLN A 42 -19.90 -9.14 10.90
N THR A 43 -19.61 -10.44 10.86
CA THR A 43 -18.26 -10.91 10.54
C THR A 43 -17.98 -10.62 9.07
N PRO A 44 -16.86 -9.93 8.73
CA PRO A 44 -16.51 -9.67 7.34
C PRO A 44 -16.41 -10.97 6.54
N TYR A 45 -16.97 -10.99 5.34
CA TYR A 45 -16.90 -12.14 4.46
C TYR A 45 -16.63 -11.73 3.01
N ALA A 46 -16.30 -12.70 2.16
CA ALA A 46 -16.09 -12.48 0.75
C ALA A 46 -16.65 -13.62 -0.10
N SER A 47 -17.23 -13.27 -1.24
CA SER A 47 -17.54 -14.21 -2.32
C SER A 47 -16.39 -14.19 -3.32
N GLN A 48 -15.90 -15.38 -3.68
CA GLN A 48 -14.84 -15.53 -4.67
C GLN A 48 -15.26 -16.47 -5.79
N ALA A 49 -14.90 -16.13 -7.01
CA ALA A 49 -15.08 -16.98 -8.18
C ALA A 49 -13.80 -17.01 -9.00
N THR A 50 -13.44 -18.20 -9.48
CA THR A 50 -12.29 -18.39 -10.36
C THR A 50 -12.71 -19.16 -11.61
N ALA A 51 -12.17 -18.75 -12.75
CA ALA A 51 -12.33 -19.46 -14.01
C ALA A 51 -10.98 -19.47 -14.73
N GLY A 52 -10.54 -20.63 -15.19
CA GLY A 52 -9.20 -20.75 -15.76
C GLY A 52 -9.09 -21.84 -16.82
N VAL A 53 -8.09 -21.68 -17.67
CA VAL A 53 -7.69 -22.66 -18.67
C VAL A 53 -6.19 -22.89 -18.57
N LYS A 54 -5.79 -24.16 -18.64
CA LYS A 54 -4.38 -24.55 -18.70
C LYS A 54 -4.16 -25.43 -19.91
N ARG A 55 -3.06 -25.19 -20.62
CA ARG A 55 -2.67 -25.98 -21.79
C ARG A 55 -1.20 -26.35 -21.72
N ASP A 56 -0.92 -27.63 -21.89
CA ASP A 56 0.41 -28.12 -22.22
C ASP A 56 0.67 -27.87 -23.71
N LEU A 57 1.77 -27.18 -24.02
CA LEU A 57 2.17 -26.82 -25.39
C LEU A 57 3.23 -27.77 -25.95
N GLY A 58 3.54 -28.85 -25.23
CA GLY A 58 4.61 -29.79 -25.54
C GLY A 58 5.98 -29.25 -25.14
N ARG A 59 7.01 -30.10 -25.31
CA ARG A 59 8.42 -29.77 -24.99
C ARG A 59 8.64 -29.29 -23.54
N GLY A 60 7.78 -29.75 -22.63
CA GLY A 60 7.80 -29.40 -21.21
C GLY A 60 7.32 -27.98 -20.90
N LEU A 61 6.68 -27.27 -21.84
CA LEU A 61 6.09 -25.94 -21.64
C LEU A 61 4.59 -26.05 -21.39
N ALA A 62 4.12 -25.46 -20.29
CA ALA A 62 2.72 -25.29 -19.97
C ALA A 62 2.40 -23.80 -19.77
N VAL A 63 1.21 -23.40 -20.19
CA VAL A 63 0.68 -22.05 -19.97
C VAL A 63 -0.69 -22.11 -19.31
N SER A 64 -1.01 -21.15 -18.45
CA SER A 64 -2.36 -20.97 -17.91
C SER A 64 -2.81 -19.52 -17.96
N ALA A 65 -4.12 -19.35 -17.99
CA ALA A 65 -4.79 -18.09 -17.78
C ALA A 65 -5.94 -18.33 -16.79
N ASP A 66 -5.93 -17.59 -15.69
CA ASP A 66 -6.88 -17.71 -14.60
C ASP A 66 -7.48 -16.32 -14.32
N TYR A 67 -8.79 -16.20 -14.35
CA TYR A 67 -9.52 -15.02 -13.91
C TYR A 67 -10.02 -15.24 -12.48
N LEU A 68 -9.70 -14.31 -11.59
CA LEU A 68 -10.13 -14.30 -10.19
C LEU A 68 -11.00 -13.06 -9.94
N TYR A 69 -12.19 -13.29 -9.41
CA TYR A 69 -13.09 -12.29 -8.89
C TYR A 69 -13.26 -12.47 -7.39
N VAL A 70 -13.16 -11.38 -6.62
CA VAL A 70 -13.45 -11.36 -5.19
C VAL A 70 -14.29 -10.12 -4.87
N ARG A 71 -15.42 -10.33 -4.19
CA ARG A 71 -16.25 -9.27 -3.62
C ARG A 71 -16.29 -9.44 -2.11
N GLY A 72 -15.75 -8.46 -1.39
CA GLY A 72 -15.76 -8.41 0.07
C GLY A 72 -16.91 -7.55 0.57
N PHE A 73 -17.60 -8.03 1.59
CA PHE A 73 -18.72 -7.40 2.26
C PHE A 73 -18.42 -7.23 3.74
N ASP A 74 -19.18 -6.37 4.40
CA ASP A 74 -19.15 -6.12 5.84
C ASP A 74 -17.75 -5.90 6.42
N GLN A 75 -16.87 -5.26 5.64
CA GLN A 75 -15.53 -4.94 6.08
C GLN A 75 -15.59 -3.94 7.23
N LEU A 76 -14.77 -4.16 8.24
CA LEU A 76 -14.74 -3.32 9.43
C LEU A 76 -14.23 -1.91 9.08
N ARG A 77 -14.88 -0.90 9.66
CA ARG A 77 -14.44 0.50 9.65
C ARG A 77 -14.83 1.19 10.96
N ARG A 78 -14.32 2.41 11.15
CA ARG A 78 -14.75 3.31 12.23
C ARG A 78 -15.34 4.58 11.62
N ARG A 79 -16.38 5.14 12.22
CA ARG A 79 -17.05 6.37 11.76
C ARG A 79 -17.31 7.31 12.93
N ASP A 80 -17.15 8.62 12.73
CA ASP A 80 -17.52 9.62 13.74
C ASP A 80 -18.97 10.08 13.53
N LEU A 81 -19.89 9.60 14.39
CA LEU A 81 -21.31 9.96 14.34
C LEU A 81 -21.56 11.41 14.79
N ASN A 82 -20.60 12.04 15.47
CA ASN A 82 -20.71 13.41 15.95
C ASN A 82 -19.81 14.39 15.17
N ALA A 83 -19.38 14.01 13.95
CA ALA A 83 -18.64 14.91 13.07
C ALA A 83 -19.53 16.09 12.63
N PRO A 84 -18.99 17.30 12.44
CA PRO A 84 -19.78 18.41 11.90
C PRO A 84 -20.38 18.06 10.55
N ARG A 85 -21.58 18.58 10.29
CA ARG A 85 -22.21 18.46 8.98
C ARG A 85 -21.56 19.46 8.00
N ASP A 86 -21.64 19.14 6.72
CA ASP A 86 -21.15 20.01 5.67
C ASP A 86 -21.74 21.42 5.81
N GLY A 87 -20.86 22.42 5.84
CA GLY A 87 -21.17 23.84 5.99
C GLY A 87 -21.36 24.33 7.43
N THR A 88 -21.55 23.45 8.43
CA THR A 88 -21.94 23.90 9.78
C THR A 88 -20.76 24.18 10.70
N ARG A 89 -19.62 23.52 10.52
CA ARG A 89 -18.42 23.55 11.40
C ARG A 89 -18.65 23.14 12.87
N VAL A 90 -19.90 22.99 13.31
CA VAL A 90 -20.25 22.66 14.69
C VAL A 90 -20.71 21.20 14.75
N ARG A 91 -20.25 20.48 15.77
CA ARG A 91 -20.67 19.12 16.06
C ARG A 91 -22.15 19.07 16.43
N PRO A 92 -22.92 18.05 16.01
CA PRO A 92 -24.32 17.90 16.38
C PRO A 92 -24.59 17.98 17.89
N ASP A 93 -23.77 17.30 18.70
CA ASP A 93 -23.74 17.44 20.15
C ASP A 93 -22.42 18.11 20.58
N PRO A 94 -22.44 19.38 21.04
CA PRO A 94 -21.23 20.08 21.45
C PRO A 94 -20.68 19.62 22.81
N THR A 95 -21.44 18.83 23.58
CA THR A 95 -21.01 18.31 24.89
C THR A 95 -20.16 17.04 24.79
N ILE A 96 -20.12 16.44 23.61
CA ILE A 96 -19.32 15.27 23.27
C ILE A 96 -18.30 15.65 22.19
N GLY A 97 -17.08 15.14 22.29
CA GLY A 97 -16.07 15.28 21.23
C GLY A 97 -16.50 14.45 20.02
N ARG A 98 -15.89 13.28 19.85
CA ARG A 98 -16.24 12.32 18.79
C ARG A 98 -17.08 11.18 19.34
N VAL A 99 -18.00 10.68 18.53
CA VAL A 99 -18.70 9.42 18.78
C VAL A 99 -18.22 8.42 17.75
N LEU A 100 -17.16 7.70 18.11
CA LEU A 100 -16.46 6.77 17.25
C LEU A 100 -17.20 5.43 17.26
N LEU A 101 -17.94 5.15 16.19
CA LEU A 101 -18.67 3.91 15.98
C LEU A 101 -17.82 2.93 15.18
N HIS A 102 -17.55 1.76 15.76
CA HIS A 102 -17.05 0.60 15.04
C HIS A 102 -18.24 -0.09 14.34
N GLU A 103 -18.14 -0.29 13.03
CA GLU A 103 -19.20 -0.88 12.20
C GLU A 103 -18.62 -1.77 11.09
N SER A 104 -19.48 -2.59 10.50
CA SER A 104 -19.13 -3.55 9.45
C SER A 104 -19.85 -3.21 8.14
N THR A 105 -19.60 -2.01 7.60
CA THR A 105 -20.29 -1.50 6.40
C THR A 105 -19.36 -1.28 5.20
N GLY A 106 -18.09 -1.69 5.33
CA GLY A 106 -17.09 -1.57 4.28
C GLY A 106 -17.25 -2.60 3.17
N GLU A 107 -16.87 -2.19 1.97
CA GLU A 107 -16.96 -3.02 0.79
C GLU A 107 -15.65 -3.01 0.01
N ARG A 108 -15.34 -4.15 -0.61
CA ARG A 108 -14.16 -4.32 -1.46
C ARG A 108 -14.50 -5.09 -2.72
N ASN A 109 -13.86 -4.75 -3.83
CA ASN A 109 -13.97 -5.48 -5.08
C ASN A 109 -12.57 -5.68 -5.67
N TYR A 110 -12.26 -6.92 -6.05
CA TYR A 110 -11.02 -7.30 -6.69
C TYR A 110 -11.25 -8.15 -7.93
N HIS A 111 -10.59 -7.80 -9.03
CA HIS A 111 -10.52 -8.58 -10.25
C HIS A 111 -9.05 -8.81 -10.60
N ALA A 112 -8.70 -10.01 -11.04
CA ALA A 112 -7.36 -10.31 -11.55
C ALA A 112 -7.40 -11.28 -12.73
N LEU A 113 -6.60 -10.98 -13.75
CA LEU A 113 -6.18 -11.94 -14.75
C LEU A 113 -4.75 -12.37 -14.42
N ILE A 114 -4.56 -13.65 -14.17
CA ILE A 114 -3.30 -14.28 -13.83
C ILE A 114 -2.87 -15.13 -15.02
N LEU A 115 -1.73 -14.81 -15.61
CA LEU A 115 -1.12 -15.57 -16.70
C LEU A 115 0.12 -16.26 -16.16
N ASN A 116 0.22 -17.56 -16.34
CA ASN A 116 1.40 -18.33 -15.96
C ASN A 116 2.02 -18.99 -17.18
N ALA A 117 3.34 -19.03 -17.23
CA ALA A 117 4.08 -19.88 -18.16
C ALA A 117 5.17 -20.62 -17.40
N GLU A 118 5.22 -21.93 -17.56
CA GLU A 118 6.20 -22.78 -16.90
C GLU A 118 6.83 -23.71 -17.92
N ARG A 119 8.16 -23.76 -17.93
CA ARG A 119 8.90 -24.80 -18.63
C ARG A 119 9.69 -25.64 -17.65
N ARG A 120 9.42 -26.94 -17.65
CA ARG A 120 10.21 -27.95 -16.90
C ARG A 120 11.66 -27.95 -17.37
N PHE A 121 12.57 -28.41 -16.51
CA PHE A 121 14.00 -28.45 -16.86
C PHE A 121 14.25 -29.40 -18.03
N ALA A 122 14.61 -28.82 -19.17
CA ALA A 122 14.91 -29.53 -20.40
C ALA A 122 15.90 -28.72 -21.24
N ASN A 123 16.80 -29.38 -21.95
CA ASN A 123 17.85 -28.75 -22.76
C ASN A 123 18.66 -27.71 -21.95
N ARG A 124 18.99 -28.05 -20.70
CA ARG A 124 19.78 -27.23 -19.74
C ARG A 124 19.09 -26.01 -19.13
N TRP A 125 17.80 -25.76 -19.36
CA TRP A 125 17.12 -24.61 -18.72
C TRP A 125 15.69 -24.91 -18.27
N ARG A 126 15.21 -24.17 -17.27
CA ARG A 126 13.80 -24.09 -16.85
C ARG A 126 13.44 -22.65 -16.54
N PHE A 127 12.15 -22.34 -16.56
CA PHE A 127 11.65 -21.09 -16.03
C PHE A 127 10.21 -21.24 -15.55
N THR A 128 9.81 -20.31 -14.70
CA THR A 128 8.42 -20.09 -14.32
C THR A 128 8.17 -18.59 -14.34
N THR A 129 7.10 -18.15 -14.97
CA THR A 129 6.63 -16.77 -14.93
C THR A 129 5.20 -16.71 -14.42
N ALA A 130 4.89 -15.63 -13.72
CA ALA A 130 3.55 -15.27 -13.30
C ALA A 130 3.35 -13.78 -13.57
N TYR A 131 2.32 -13.46 -14.35
CA TYR A 131 1.87 -12.10 -14.61
C TYR A 131 0.46 -11.93 -14.06
N THR A 132 0.24 -10.92 -13.24
CA THR A 132 -1.07 -10.55 -12.70
C THR A 132 -1.42 -9.15 -13.19
N LEU A 133 -2.49 -9.05 -13.96
CA LEU A 133 -3.18 -7.79 -14.24
C LEU A 133 -4.36 -7.70 -13.27
N SER A 134 -4.33 -6.76 -12.31
CA SER A 134 -5.36 -6.68 -11.27
C SER A 134 -6.00 -5.30 -11.12
N ARG A 135 -7.22 -5.28 -10.57
CA ARG A 135 -7.96 -4.09 -10.12
C ARG A 135 -8.49 -4.35 -8.72
N SER A 136 -8.03 -3.62 -7.73
CA SER A 136 -8.53 -3.64 -6.35
C SER A 136 -9.18 -2.30 -6.04
N ARG A 137 -10.46 -2.30 -5.64
CA ARG A 137 -11.19 -1.11 -5.18
C ARG A 137 -11.82 -1.35 -3.82
N SER A 138 -11.87 -0.31 -3.00
CA SER A 138 -12.42 -0.36 -1.64
C SER A 138 -12.90 1.02 -1.20
N ASN A 139 -13.91 1.07 -0.33
CA ASN A 139 -14.30 2.27 0.45
C ASN A 139 -13.93 2.14 1.94
N SER A 140 -13.10 1.16 2.28
CA SER A 140 -12.50 0.99 3.60
C SER A 140 -11.03 0.59 3.47
N GLU A 141 -10.26 0.87 4.52
CA GLU A 141 -8.84 0.52 4.56
C GLU A 141 -8.64 -0.97 4.80
N ALA A 142 -7.79 -1.60 3.98
CA ALA A 142 -7.57 -3.06 4.05
C ALA A 142 -6.69 -3.51 5.22
N ARG A 143 -5.90 -2.60 5.81
CA ARG A 143 -4.88 -2.92 6.83
C ARG A 143 -5.08 -2.17 8.15
N ASN A 144 -6.04 -1.25 8.21
CA ASN A 144 -6.29 -0.44 9.39
C ASN A 144 -7.79 -0.17 9.52
N THR A 145 -8.45 -0.89 10.40
CA THR A 145 -9.90 -0.78 10.65
C THR A 145 -10.29 0.44 11.49
N THR A 146 -9.31 1.25 11.91
CA THR A 146 -9.52 2.42 12.77
C THR A 146 -9.49 3.74 12.02
N THR A 147 -9.24 3.72 10.71
CA THR A 147 -9.33 4.91 9.87
C THR A 147 -10.77 5.35 9.72
N LEU A 148 -10.96 6.66 9.72
CA LEU A 148 -12.25 7.28 9.48
C LEU A 148 -12.41 7.54 7.96
N PRO A 149 -13.62 7.36 7.40
CA PRO A 149 -13.97 7.83 6.06
C PRO A 149 -13.64 9.31 5.89
N THR A 150 -13.42 9.77 4.66
CA THR A 150 -13.29 11.22 4.40
C THR A 150 -14.60 11.97 4.61
N ASN A 151 -15.74 11.34 4.32
CA ASN A 151 -17.05 11.88 4.64
C ASN A 151 -17.81 10.91 5.57
N GLN A 152 -18.12 11.35 6.79
CA GLN A 152 -18.83 10.51 7.77
C GLN A 152 -20.32 10.29 7.40
N TYR A 153 -20.86 11.08 6.47
CA TYR A 153 -22.24 11.02 6.02
C TYR A 153 -22.39 10.37 4.63
N ASP A 154 -21.32 10.29 3.86
CA ASP A 154 -21.24 9.55 2.59
C ASP A 154 -20.00 8.64 2.56
N LEU A 155 -20.19 7.39 2.97
CA LEU A 155 -19.10 6.41 3.08
C LEU A 155 -18.59 5.95 1.71
N ASN A 156 -19.36 6.18 0.63
CA ASN A 156 -18.96 5.84 -0.72
C ASN A 156 -18.09 6.91 -1.38
N ALA A 157 -17.94 8.09 -0.75
CA ALA A 157 -16.94 9.09 -1.14
C ALA A 157 -15.51 8.52 -1.16
N ASP A 158 -15.27 7.45 -0.39
CA ASP A 158 -13.98 6.76 -0.30
C ASP A 158 -13.81 5.62 -1.29
N TRP A 159 -14.82 5.33 -2.13
CA TRP A 159 -14.74 4.27 -3.12
C TRP A 159 -13.68 4.59 -4.19
N GLY A 160 -12.52 3.95 -4.08
CA GLY A 160 -11.37 4.21 -4.96
C GLY A 160 -10.42 3.02 -5.04
N PRO A 161 -9.30 3.14 -5.77
CA PRO A 161 -8.22 2.15 -5.76
C PRO A 161 -7.79 1.78 -4.34
N ALA A 162 -7.71 0.50 -4.00
CA ALA A 162 -7.18 0.07 -2.72
C ALA A 162 -5.67 0.37 -2.62
N ASP A 163 -5.11 0.51 -1.41
CA ASP A 163 -3.68 0.82 -1.21
C ASP A 163 -2.72 -0.18 -1.85
N ASN A 164 -3.19 -1.41 -2.03
CA ASN A 164 -2.44 -2.51 -2.62
C ASN A 164 -2.83 -2.80 -4.08
N ASP A 165 -3.51 -1.86 -4.77
CA ASP A 165 -3.87 -1.99 -6.19
C ASP A 165 -2.64 -1.83 -7.11
N ALA A 166 -1.74 -2.81 -7.10
CA ALA A 166 -0.74 -2.93 -8.15
C ALA A 166 -1.40 -3.47 -9.42
N ARG A 167 -1.67 -2.57 -10.37
CA ARG A 167 -2.28 -2.88 -11.67
C ARG A 167 -1.57 -4.02 -12.39
N HIS A 168 -0.25 -3.98 -12.45
CA HIS A 168 0.59 -4.98 -13.11
C HIS A 168 1.59 -5.54 -12.11
N ASN A 169 1.69 -6.86 -12.03
CA ASN A 169 2.71 -7.54 -11.25
C ASN A 169 3.26 -8.72 -12.05
N PHE A 170 4.56 -8.74 -12.29
CA PHE A 170 5.25 -9.77 -13.04
C PHE A 170 6.41 -10.31 -12.22
N VAL A 171 6.46 -11.62 -12.07
CA VAL A 171 7.60 -12.32 -11.49
C VAL A 171 8.03 -13.41 -12.44
N ALA A 172 9.32 -13.50 -12.70
CA ALA A 172 9.92 -14.61 -13.43
C ALA A 172 11.08 -15.19 -12.65
N THR A 173 11.15 -16.51 -12.56
CA THR A 173 12.29 -17.25 -12.05
C THR A 173 12.82 -18.16 -13.15
N GLY A 174 14.13 -18.30 -13.23
CA GLY A 174 14.76 -19.12 -14.26
C GLY A 174 16.09 -19.67 -13.81
N GLN A 175 16.49 -20.79 -14.41
CA GLN A 175 17.85 -21.27 -14.32
C GLN A 175 18.29 -21.89 -15.64
N VAL A 176 19.58 -21.78 -15.92
CA VAL A 176 20.25 -22.37 -17.07
C VAL A 176 21.61 -22.92 -16.64
N THR A 177 21.94 -24.13 -17.12
CA THR A 177 23.29 -24.68 -17.04
C THR A 177 24.03 -24.27 -18.30
N LEU A 178 24.97 -23.34 -18.13
CA LEU A 178 25.88 -22.84 -19.15
C LEU A 178 27.00 -23.87 -19.43
N PRO A 179 27.85 -23.64 -20.46
CA PRO A 179 29.06 -24.43 -20.66
C PRO A 179 29.92 -24.53 -19.39
N PHE A 180 30.74 -25.58 -19.33
CA PHE A 180 31.56 -25.89 -18.15
C PHE A 180 30.75 -26.15 -16.87
N GLU A 181 29.48 -26.56 -16.95
CA GLU A 181 28.64 -26.85 -15.78
C GLU A 181 28.59 -25.67 -14.79
N VAL A 182 28.52 -24.45 -15.33
CA VAL A 182 28.22 -23.24 -14.58
C VAL A 182 26.71 -23.07 -14.55
N HIS A 183 26.12 -22.94 -13.37
CA HIS A 183 24.69 -22.73 -13.21
C HIS A 183 24.41 -21.25 -13.01
N LEU A 184 23.56 -20.68 -13.85
CA LEU A 184 23.01 -19.34 -13.69
C LEU A 184 21.54 -19.47 -13.30
N ALA A 185 21.16 -18.87 -12.18
CA ALA A 185 19.77 -18.71 -11.77
C ALA A 185 19.43 -17.23 -11.64
N GLY A 186 18.16 -16.88 -11.82
CA GLY A 186 17.73 -15.50 -11.75
C GLY A 186 16.27 -15.34 -11.35
N ILE A 187 15.99 -14.18 -10.75
CA ILE A 187 14.65 -13.73 -10.39
C ILE A 187 14.48 -12.31 -10.95
N LEU A 188 13.39 -12.08 -11.69
CA LEU A 188 12.98 -10.77 -12.17
C LEU A 188 11.64 -10.43 -11.53
N GLN A 189 11.55 -9.25 -10.95
CA GLN A 189 10.33 -8.72 -10.34
C GLN A 189 10.03 -7.35 -10.95
N LEU A 190 8.88 -7.20 -11.60
CA LEU A 190 8.39 -5.94 -12.15
C LEU A 190 6.98 -5.71 -11.61
N ARG A 191 6.72 -4.57 -11.01
CA ARG A 191 5.40 -4.24 -10.47
C ARG A 191 5.10 -2.79 -10.77
N SER A 192 3.91 -2.49 -11.27
CA SER A 192 3.44 -1.10 -11.34
C SER A 192 3.40 -0.49 -9.94
N ALA A 193 3.33 0.83 -9.91
CA ALA A 193 3.19 1.55 -8.66
C ALA A 193 1.96 1.13 -7.87
N PHE A 194 2.08 1.19 -6.55
CA PHE A 194 0.90 1.24 -5.68
C PHE A 194 0.31 2.65 -5.73
N PRO A 195 -1.02 2.76 -5.65
CA PRO A 195 -1.63 4.06 -5.55
C PRO A 195 -1.45 4.62 -4.13
N PHE A 196 -1.51 5.93 -3.99
CA PHE A 196 -1.39 6.63 -2.72
C PHE A 196 -2.37 7.78 -2.61
N ASN A 197 -2.75 8.11 -1.39
CA ASN A 197 -3.71 9.16 -1.10
C ASN A 197 -3.02 10.54 -1.11
N VAL A 198 -3.70 11.54 -1.68
CA VAL A 198 -3.30 12.94 -1.54
C VAL A 198 -4.19 13.61 -0.52
N VAL A 199 -3.57 14.33 0.40
CA VAL A 199 -4.23 15.00 1.52
C VAL A 199 -3.85 16.47 1.56
N SER A 200 -4.75 17.30 2.08
CA SER A 200 -4.55 18.72 2.26
C SER A 200 -3.55 19.03 3.37
N GLY A 201 -3.39 18.12 4.34
CA GLY A 201 -2.67 18.38 5.59
C GLY A 201 -3.47 19.23 6.58
N LEU A 202 -4.67 19.68 6.20
CA LEU A 202 -5.57 20.51 6.99
C LEU A 202 -6.76 19.68 7.49
N ASP A 203 -7.42 20.24 8.51
CA ASP A 203 -8.79 19.91 8.88
C ASP A 203 -9.71 20.90 8.15
N THR A 204 -10.45 20.41 7.16
CA THR A 204 -11.28 21.20 6.24
C THR A 204 -12.78 21.10 6.55
N ASN A 205 -13.20 20.05 7.25
CA ASN A 205 -14.59 19.81 7.66
C ASN A 205 -14.83 20.07 9.16
N ASN A 206 -13.79 20.46 9.91
CA ASN A 206 -13.77 20.74 11.35
C ASN A 206 -14.09 19.51 12.23
N ASP A 207 -13.84 18.30 11.74
CA ASP A 207 -14.06 17.05 12.49
C ASP A 207 -12.94 16.72 13.47
N SER A 208 -12.02 17.66 13.70
CA SER A 208 -10.85 17.54 14.57
C SER A 208 -9.83 16.51 14.07
N ARG A 209 -9.81 16.25 12.75
CA ARG A 209 -8.82 15.42 12.07
C ARG A 209 -8.15 16.23 10.96
N SER A 210 -6.83 16.30 11.00
CA SER A 210 -6.05 16.80 9.87
C SER A 210 -5.83 15.72 8.81
N GLY A 211 -5.59 16.16 7.57
CA GLY A 211 -5.32 15.25 6.46
C GLY A 211 -6.56 14.92 5.62
N ASP A 212 -7.55 15.83 5.60
CA ASP A 212 -8.66 15.74 4.68
C ASP A 212 -8.18 15.78 3.23
N ARG A 213 -8.86 15.07 2.33
CA ARG A 213 -8.53 15.16 0.91
C ARG A 213 -8.87 16.57 0.37
N PRO A 214 -8.10 17.10 -0.59
CA PRO A 214 -8.52 18.29 -1.32
C PRO A 214 -9.66 17.98 -2.31
N ASP A 215 -10.16 19.00 -2.97
CA ASP A 215 -11.01 18.82 -4.15
C ASP A 215 -10.18 18.46 -5.39
N ALA A 216 -10.78 17.61 -6.24
CA ALA A 216 -10.36 17.53 -7.63
C ALA A 216 -10.70 18.86 -8.31
N ASN A 217 -9.72 19.55 -8.91
CA ASN A 217 -9.97 20.84 -9.55
C ASN A 217 -11.02 20.69 -10.68
N ALA A 218 -11.99 21.61 -10.73
CA ALA A 218 -13.09 21.63 -11.70
C ALA A 218 -12.64 21.86 -13.16
N ASN A 219 -11.38 22.27 -13.40
CA ASN A 219 -10.87 22.59 -14.74
C ASN A 219 -9.75 21.64 -15.20
N GLY A 220 -10.15 20.52 -15.79
CA GLY A 220 -9.32 19.71 -16.71
C GLY A 220 -8.89 18.33 -16.20
N PRO A 221 -8.66 17.36 -17.11
CA PRO A 221 -8.25 16.01 -16.74
C PRO A 221 -6.85 16.01 -16.09
N PHE A 222 -6.66 15.08 -15.14
CA PHE A 222 -5.39 14.85 -14.45
C PHE A 222 -4.28 14.46 -15.43
N PRO A 223 -3.02 14.91 -15.24
CA PRO A 223 -1.91 14.45 -16.05
C PRO A 223 -1.58 12.99 -15.72
N THR A 224 -1.86 12.11 -16.69
CA THR A 224 -1.20 10.81 -16.80
C THR A 224 0.30 11.10 -16.94
N ASN A 225 1.11 10.91 -15.89
CA ASN A 225 2.59 10.82 -15.85
C ASN A 225 3.28 11.37 -14.56
N GLY A 226 2.58 11.43 -13.43
CA GLY A 226 3.25 11.33 -12.11
C GLY A 226 3.98 12.57 -11.58
N VAL A 227 3.84 13.75 -12.20
CA VAL A 227 4.29 15.02 -11.59
C VAL A 227 3.08 15.74 -11.00
N LEU A 228 3.00 15.78 -9.66
CA LEU A 228 1.93 16.46 -8.94
C LEU A 228 2.31 17.93 -8.71
N THR A 229 1.67 18.84 -9.43
CA THR A 229 1.86 20.28 -9.20
C THR A 229 0.90 20.79 -8.12
N TYR A 230 1.43 21.48 -7.10
CA TYR A 230 0.69 22.04 -5.95
C TYR A 230 -0.53 22.90 -6.35
N GLY A 231 -0.44 23.67 -7.45
CA GLY A 231 -1.50 24.58 -7.91
C GLY A 231 -2.74 23.93 -8.55
N ARG A 232 -2.90 22.60 -8.48
CA ARG A 232 -4.00 21.86 -9.11
C ARG A 232 -5.02 21.31 -8.11
N PHE A 233 -4.92 21.66 -6.84
CA PHE A 233 -5.85 21.26 -5.78
C PHE A 233 -6.55 22.49 -5.21
N SER A 234 -7.86 22.38 -4.97
CA SER A 234 -8.60 23.37 -4.20
C SER A 234 -8.82 22.84 -2.79
N ILE A 235 -8.66 23.70 -1.79
CA ILE A 235 -8.93 23.33 -0.40
C ILE A 235 -10.43 23.51 -0.17
N PRO A 236 -11.17 22.43 0.15
CA PRO A 236 -12.57 22.58 0.51
C PRO A 236 -12.69 23.40 1.80
N VAL A 237 -13.78 24.15 1.92
CA VAL A 237 -14.06 24.97 3.10
C VAL A 237 -15.33 24.45 3.77
N ASN A 238 -15.20 24.05 5.03
CA ASN A 238 -16.27 23.51 5.87
C ASN A 238 -16.95 22.25 5.30
N ARG A 239 -16.22 21.44 4.52
CA ARG A 239 -16.74 20.19 3.95
C ARG A 239 -15.60 19.24 3.61
N PRO A 240 -15.88 17.93 3.46
CA PRO A 240 -14.92 16.99 2.90
C PRO A 240 -14.53 17.33 1.45
N GLY A 241 -13.32 16.95 1.06
CA GLY A 241 -12.86 17.06 -0.32
C GLY A 241 -13.42 15.99 -1.25
N THR A 242 -13.46 16.33 -2.53
CA THR A 242 -14.01 15.49 -3.60
C THR A 242 -12.97 14.61 -4.30
N LEU A 243 -11.67 14.75 -4.02
CA LEU A 243 -10.66 13.90 -4.63
C LEU A 243 -10.89 12.44 -4.25
N THR A 244 -10.94 11.56 -5.25
CA THR A 244 -11.08 10.13 -5.02
C THR A 244 -9.94 9.59 -4.17
N ARG A 245 -10.26 8.66 -3.26
CA ARG A 245 -9.26 7.91 -2.48
C ARG A 245 -8.20 7.34 -3.41
N ASN A 246 -6.92 7.51 -3.06
CA ASN A 246 -5.80 6.93 -3.80
C ASN A 246 -5.76 7.26 -5.30
N ALA A 247 -6.11 8.50 -5.66
CA ALA A 247 -6.18 8.94 -7.06
C ALA A 247 -4.83 8.92 -7.81
N PHE A 248 -3.70 8.83 -7.10
CA PHE A 248 -2.37 8.95 -7.69
C PHE A 248 -1.55 7.69 -7.49
N ALA A 249 -0.56 7.49 -8.36
CA ALA A 249 0.34 6.36 -8.32
C ALA A 249 1.78 6.85 -8.17
N GLY A 250 2.55 6.15 -7.33
CA GLY A 250 3.99 6.38 -7.21
C GLY A 250 4.76 5.84 -8.43
N PRO A 251 6.05 5.49 -8.25
CA PRO A 251 6.87 4.83 -9.23
C PRO A 251 6.65 3.33 -9.15
N ASP A 252 6.95 2.68 -10.26
CA ASP A 252 7.00 1.23 -10.35
C ASP A 252 8.22 0.66 -9.60
N PHE A 253 8.13 -0.63 -9.31
CA PHE A 253 9.20 -1.43 -8.74
C PHE A 253 9.79 -2.33 -9.81
N ARG A 254 11.12 -2.37 -9.91
CA ARG A 254 11.85 -3.29 -10.80
C ARG A 254 13.10 -3.78 -10.11
N SER A 255 13.24 -5.10 -9.97
CA SER A 255 14.46 -5.73 -9.48
C SER A 255 14.81 -6.95 -10.32
N ALA A 256 16.10 -7.18 -10.49
CA ALA A 256 16.65 -8.38 -11.09
C ALA A 256 17.78 -8.88 -10.20
N ASP A 257 17.67 -10.13 -9.78
CA ASP A 257 18.63 -10.80 -8.91
C ASP A 257 19.19 -12.01 -9.66
N LEU A 258 20.48 -12.26 -9.54
CA LEU A 258 21.16 -13.38 -10.19
C LEU A 258 22.02 -14.15 -9.20
N ARG A 259 22.15 -15.44 -9.46
CA ARG A 259 23.07 -16.34 -8.80
C ARG A 259 23.86 -17.12 -9.83
N LEU A 260 25.17 -17.08 -9.71
CA LEU A 260 26.10 -17.94 -10.43
C LEU A 260 26.64 -18.98 -9.46
N SER A 261 26.64 -20.25 -9.85
CA SER A 261 27.37 -21.27 -9.10
C SER A 261 28.14 -22.22 -10.01
N LYS A 262 29.28 -22.68 -9.50
CA LYS A 262 30.13 -23.65 -10.20
C LYS A 262 30.68 -24.63 -9.19
N ALA A 263 30.46 -25.90 -9.44
CA ALA A 263 31.10 -26.95 -8.67
C ALA A 263 32.38 -27.43 -9.33
N ILE A 264 33.43 -27.54 -8.51
CA ILE A 264 34.77 -27.95 -8.88
C ILE A 264 35.08 -29.23 -8.10
N PRO A 265 35.26 -30.38 -8.78
CA PRO A 265 35.69 -31.60 -8.12
C PRO A 265 37.14 -31.46 -7.64
N LEU A 266 37.41 -31.88 -6.41
CA LEU A 266 38.75 -31.89 -5.81
C LEU A 266 39.00 -33.24 -5.13
N GLY A 267 39.37 -34.24 -5.93
CA GLY A 267 39.53 -35.62 -5.47
C GLY A 267 38.20 -36.20 -5.00
N ARG A 268 38.12 -36.61 -3.72
CA ARG A 268 36.88 -37.10 -3.10
C ARG A 268 35.95 -35.98 -2.62
N ARG A 269 36.42 -34.73 -2.62
CA ARG A 269 35.69 -33.56 -2.14
C ARG A 269 35.12 -32.78 -3.31
N ARG A 270 34.10 -31.97 -3.05
CA ARG A 270 33.51 -31.04 -4.02
C ARG A 270 33.49 -29.64 -3.41
N ILE A 271 34.00 -28.65 -4.13
CA ILE A 271 33.90 -27.24 -3.75
C ILE A 271 32.88 -26.59 -4.68
N GLU A 272 31.82 -26.02 -4.14
CA GLU A 272 30.89 -25.17 -4.87
C GLU A 272 31.21 -23.71 -4.58
N LEU A 273 31.56 -22.95 -5.62
CA LEU A 273 31.72 -21.51 -5.57
C LEU A 273 30.42 -20.84 -5.98
N LEU A 274 30.03 -19.79 -5.25
CA LEU A 274 28.78 -19.07 -5.45
C LEU A 274 29.05 -17.56 -5.52
N ALA A 275 28.35 -16.90 -6.43
CA ALA A 275 28.26 -15.44 -6.49
C ALA A 275 26.80 -15.04 -6.69
N GLU A 276 26.28 -14.21 -5.78
CA GLU A 276 24.91 -13.72 -5.80
C GLU A 276 24.93 -12.20 -5.96
N GLY A 277 24.07 -11.68 -6.83
CA GLY A 277 23.87 -10.26 -7.05
C GLY A 277 22.40 -9.92 -6.88
N PHE A 278 22.09 -9.04 -5.94
CA PHE A 278 20.75 -8.51 -5.71
C PHE A 278 20.65 -7.12 -6.32
N ASN A 279 19.51 -6.81 -6.95
CA ASN A 279 19.30 -5.57 -7.68
C ASN A 279 20.47 -5.27 -8.64
N ILE A 280 20.79 -6.22 -9.52
CA ILE A 280 21.96 -6.14 -10.42
C ILE A 280 21.89 -4.92 -11.35
N THR A 281 20.70 -4.37 -11.60
CA THR A 281 20.54 -3.14 -12.41
C THR A 281 20.89 -1.88 -11.62
N ASN A 282 21.10 -1.99 -10.31
CA ASN A 282 21.28 -0.89 -9.37
C ASN A 282 20.17 0.17 -9.48
N ARG A 283 18.94 -0.27 -9.78
CA ARG A 283 17.81 0.63 -9.89
C ARG A 283 17.38 1.06 -8.49
N VAL A 284 17.18 2.36 -8.29
CA VAL A 284 16.57 2.87 -7.07
C VAL A 284 15.07 2.51 -7.08
N ASN A 285 14.65 1.69 -6.13
CA ASN A 285 13.25 1.33 -5.94
C ASN A 285 12.69 2.11 -4.75
N PHE A 286 11.91 3.16 -5.01
CA PHE A 286 11.34 4.01 -3.97
C PHE A 286 10.17 3.35 -3.23
N ASN A 287 10.02 3.69 -1.94
CA ASN A 287 8.92 3.25 -1.10
C ASN A 287 8.23 4.46 -0.45
N GLY A 288 6.90 4.52 -0.61
CA GLY A 288 6.08 5.58 -0.04
C GLY A 288 6.31 6.94 -0.70
N TYR A 289 5.24 7.74 -0.77
CA TYR A 289 5.27 9.08 -1.35
C TYR A 289 4.63 10.06 -0.39
N GLN A 290 5.18 11.26 -0.33
CA GLN A 290 4.62 12.32 0.49
C GLN A 290 3.34 12.86 -0.17
N GLY A 291 2.18 12.45 0.35
CA GLY A 291 0.86 12.82 -0.17
C GLY A 291 0.30 14.14 0.38
N SER A 292 0.92 14.75 1.40
CA SER A 292 0.45 16.04 1.94
C SER A 292 0.88 17.20 1.04
N ILE A 293 -0.08 17.93 0.50
CA ILE A 293 0.20 19.12 -0.33
C ILE A 293 0.93 20.21 0.46
N GLN A 294 0.74 20.29 1.78
CA GLN A 294 1.45 21.24 2.65
C GLN A 294 2.93 20.91 2.82
N SER A 295 3.36 19.71 2.46
CA SER A 295 4.76 19.34 2.57
C SER A 295 5.57 19.95 1.42
N ARG A 296 6.74 20.51 1.73
CA ARG A 296 7.74 20.88 0.71
C ARG A 296 8.23 19.69 -0.11
N LEU A 297 8.04 18.47 0.40
CA LEU A 297 8.40 17.23 -0.27
C LEU A 297 7.20 16.58 -0.97
N PHE A 298 6.08 17.29 -1.14
CA PHE A 298 4.89 16.75 -1.81
C PHE A 298 5.24 16.10 -3.16
N GLY A 299 4.75 14.88 -3.37
CA GLY A 299 5.03 14.09 -4.58
C GLY A 299 6.45 13.50 -4.64
N MET A 300 7.28 13.66 -3.61
CA MET A 300 8.61 13.05 -3.53
C MET A 300 8.56 11.69 -2.79
N PRO A 301 9.46 10.76 -3.15
CA PRO A 301 9.60 9.49 -2.44
C PRO A 301 10.09 9.72 -1.01
N GLN A 302 9.59 8.92 -0.06
CA GLN A 302 9.95 9.03 1.36
C GLN A 302 11.16 8.18 1.74
N SER A 303 11.37 7.06 1.04
CA SER A 303 12.50 6.17 1.25
C SER A 303 12.80 5.36 -0.01
N ALA A 304 13.89 4.59 0.00
CA ALA A 304 14.26 3.67 -1.07
C ALA A 304 14.69 2.32 -0.50
N GLY A 305 14.52 1.26 -1.28
CA GLY A 305 15.04 -0.07 -0.98
C GLY A 305 16.57 -0.13 -1.14
N ALA A 306 17.13 -1.29 -0.79
CA ALA A 306 18.55 -1.53 -0.96
C ALA A 306 18.99 -1.35 -2.43
N GLY A 307 20.16 -0.73 -2.60
CA GLY A 307 20.87 -0.71 -3.88
C GLY A 307 21.44 -2.08 -4.22
N ARG A 308 22.33 -2.12 -5.21
CA ARG A 308 23.00 -3.37 -5.61
C ARG A 308 23.78 -3.96 -4.43
N GLN A 309 23.60 -5.27 -4.20
CA GLN A 309 24.39 -6.03 -3.23
C GLN A 309 25.02 -7.24 -3.93
N VAL A 310 26.24 -7.59 -3.52
CA VAL A 310 26.96 -8.76 -4.03
C VAL A 310 27.41 -9.60 -2.86
N GLN A 311 27.19 -10.91 -2.95
CA GLN A 311 27.62 -11.89 -1.96
C GLN A 311 28.43 -12.98 -2.65
N LEU A 312 29.51 -13.40 -2.00
CA LEU A 312 30.36 -14.50 -2.46
C LEU A 312 30.32 -15.59 -1.39
N GLY A 313 30.22 -16.83 -1.83
CA GLY A 313 30.16 -17.98 -0.95
C GLY A 313 30.94 -19.16 -1.49
N ALA A 314 31.36 -20.04 -0.60
CA ALA A 314 31.91 -21.33 -0.93
C ALA A 314 31.31 -22.40 -0.02
N ARG A 315 30.94 -23.55 -0.59
CA ARG A 315 30.51 -24.74 0.15
C ARG A 315 31.45 -25.90 -0.17
N VAL A 316 31.83 -26.67 0.84
CA VAL A 316 32.64 -27.88 0.69
C VAL A 316 31.81 -29.08 1.09
N ASP A 317 31.61 -30.01 0.17
CA ASP A 317 30.97 -31.31 0.42
C ASP A 317 32.05 -32.39 0.51
N PHE A 318 31.90 -33.33 1.46
CA PHE A 318 32.85 -34.41 1.78
C PHE A 318 32.26 -35.80 1.57
#